data_AF-A0A2J0LCG2-F1
#
_entry.id   AF-A0A2J0LCG2-F1
#
_cell.length_a   1.000
_cell.length_b   1.000
_cell.length_c   1.000
_cell.angle_alpha   90.00
_cell.angle_beta   90.00
_cell.angle_gamma   90.00
#
_symmetry.space_group_name_H-M   'P 1'
#
loop_
_entity.id
_entity.type
_entity.pdbx_description
1 polymer ?
#
loop_
_entity_poly.entity_id
_entity_poly.type
_entity_poly.pdbx_seq_one_letter_code
_entity_poly.pdbx_strand_id
1 'polypeptide(L)'
;GKRTMAFAGLLTLPEIFSNETGCFCVMMIDEFQNLETFEIPQLFQKLGKKIMTQTKCFYVLASSYPQRAKKILSEDLSLLFGNFEVIELEPLDASSSRRCLETGLGEHPMSEELKNFLIDFCAGYPLYLQILCRELTYLSMLHQQKEIFVPLVSQAVENAVFDRWGIISRHFELKMMELSDGKASRVMADILFHLADGCNKRETLSEKLGVHNTALKTKLQRLIDQGLIAKNGDFYYFKDKLFRYWIKFVYARRFKALDWNGSGERTKFRDDFQNTFALFGADASRNPALRVMDLLHAMDEGSLELGGRRYHLSQFRDVVPLALQRVDGKPLQTLKATSSEQNWLIALNDSCVEEEDVNSFLEEIKKKGRKPLK
;
A
#
# COMPACT_ATOMS: atom_id res chain seq x y z
N GLY A 1 7.62 -0.78 40.49
CA GLY A 1 8.61 0.32 40.42
C GLY A 1 7.93 1.64 40.07
N LYS A 2 8.66 2.77 40.08
CA LYS A 2 8.12 4.13 39.82
C LYS A 2 7.30 4.22 38.52
N ARG A 3 7.77 3.61 37.42
CA ARG A 3 7.05 3.55 36.13
C ARG A 3 5.67 2.88 36.24
N THR A 4 5.58 1.79 37.00
CA THR A 4 4.32 1.06 37.22
C THR A 4 3.31 1.90 38.00
N MET A 5 3.76 2.65 39.00
CA MET A 5 2.89 3.54 39.78
C MET A 5 2.41 4.71 38.93
N ALA A 6 3.31 5.32 38.14
CA ALA A 6 2.95 6.40 37.21
C ALA A 6 1.91 5.95 36.18
N PHE A 7 2.10 4.78 35.57
CA PHE A 7 1.14 4.20 34.63
C PHE A 7 -0.21 3.91 35.29
N ALA A 8 -0.21 3.29 36.48
CA ALA A 8 -1.45 3.04 37.21
C ALA A 8 -2.19 4.34 37.57
N GLY A 9 -1.46 5.39 37.98
CA GLY A 9 -2.02 6.71 38.25
C GLY A 9 -2.64 7.34 37.00
N LEU A 10 -1.97 7.24 35.84
CA LEU A 10 -2.49 7.73 34.57
C LEU A 10 -3.81 7.03 34.20
N LEU A 11 -3.90 5.71 34.40
CA LEU A 11 -5.13 4.97 34.15
C LEU A 11 -6.26 5.29 35.15
N THR A 12 -5.97 5.86 36.32
CA THR A 12 -7.03 6.29 37.26
C THR A 12 -7.59 7.69 36.98
N LEU A 13 -6.92 8.50 36.16
CA LEU A 13 -7.36 9.86 35.87
C LEU A 13 -8.78 9.97 35.30
N PRO A 14 -9.23 9.09 34.36
CA PRO A 14 -10.60 9.17 33.84
C PRO A 14 -11.66 8.98 34.92
N GLU A 15 -11.40 8.07 35.86
CA GLU A 15 -12.30 7.76 36.97
C GLU A 15 -12.39 8.94 37.95
N ILE A 16 -11.25 9.54 38.30
CA ILE A 16 -11.20 10.75 39.13
C ILE A 16 -11.96 11.89 38.44
N PHE A 17 -11.64 12.15 37.17
CA PHE A 17 -12.29 13.19 36.38
C PHE A 17 -13.81 13.00 36.31
N SER A 18 -14.29 11.80 35.99
CA SER A 18 -15.72 11.51 35.89
C SER A 18 -16.44 11.57 37.24
N ASN A 19 -15.77 11.25 38.35
CA ASN A 19 -16.33 11.37 39.70
C ASN A 19 -16.43 12.82 40.17
N GLU A 20 -15.42 13.64 39.88
CA GLU A 20 -15.39 15.05 40.28
C GLU A 20 -16.29 15.94 39.42
N THR A 21 -16.35 15.68 38.11
CA THR A 21 -17.10 16.52 37.16
C THR A 21 -18.50 16.00 36.87
N GLY A 22 -18.76 14.72 37.12
CA GLY A 22 -19.98 14.03 36.67
C GLY A 22 -20.03 13.74 35.17
N CYS A 23 -19.04 14.17 34.38
CA CYS A 23 -19.01 14.03 32.93
C CYS A 23 -18.51 12.66 32.47
N PHE A 24 -18.92 12.28 31.25
CA PHE A 24 -18.32 11.15 30.53
C PHE A 24 -16.94 11.53 29.99
N CYS A 25 -15.99 10.62 30.09
CA CYS A 25 -14.62 10.81 29.61
C CYS A 25 -14.41 10.07 28.29
N VAL A 26 -13.71 10.68 27.33
CA VAL A 26 -13.20 9.99 26.13
C VAL A 26 -11.68 9.92 26.23
N MET A 27 -11.14 8.71 26.30
CA MET A 27 -9.69 8.48 26.34
C MET A 27 -9.23 7.96 24.98
N MET A 28 -8.45 8.77 24.27
CA MET A 28 -7.82 8.40 23.02
C MET A 28 -6.35 8.03 23.27
N ILE A 29 -5.97 6.80 22.96
CA ILE A 29 -4.59 6.32 23.05
C ILE A 29 -4.10 6.09 21.62
N ASP A 30 -3.33 7.06 21.14
CA ASP A 30 -2.70 6.98 19.83
C ASP A 30 -1.45 6.09 19.88
N GLU A 31 -1.21 5.36 18.79
CA GLU A 31 -0.16 4.34 18.65
C GLU A 31 -0.04 3.42 19.88
N PHE A 32 -1.15 2.86 20.35
CA PHE A 32 -1.23 2.18 21.65
C PHE A 32 -0.29 0.98 21.81
N GLN A 33 0.14 0.35 20.72
CA GLN A 33 1.15 -0.71 20.74
C GLN A 33 2.50 -0.24 21.30
N ASN A 34 2.79 1.06 21.23
CA ASN A 34 4.03 1.63 21.76
C ASN A 34 4.07 1.62 23.29
N LEU A 35 2.94 1.36 23.98
CA LEU A 35 2.94 1.20 25.43
C LEU A 35 3.85 0.04 25.91
N GLU A 36 4.14 -0.95 25.06
CA GLU A 36 5.10 -2.01 25.36
C GLU A 36 6.50 -1.48 25.70
N THR A 37 6.88 -0.33 25.12
CA THR A 37 8.19 0.31 25.35
C THR A 37 8.39 0.79 26.79
N PHE A 38 7.32 0.84 27.60
CA PHE A 38 7.43 1.23 29.02
C PHE A 38 8.02 0.14 29.90
N GLU A 39 8.20 -1.09 29.37
CA GLU A 39 8.80 -2.24 30.06
C GLU A 39 8.03 -2.60 31.35
N ILE A 40 6.71 -2.42 31.34
CA ILE A 40 5.84 -2.72 32.48
C ILE A 40 5.29 -4.13 32.33
N PRO A 41 5.51 -5.03 33.30
CA PRO A 41 4.96 -6.38 33.24
C PRO A 41 3.43 -6.36 33.15
N GLN A 42 2.90 -7.15 32.20
CA GLN A 42 1.46 -7.33 31.96
C GLN A 42 0.72 -5.99 31.75
N LEU A 43 1.35 -5.04 31.05
CA LEU A 43 0.80 -3.69 30.84
C LEU A 43 -0.62 -3.71 30.26
N PHE A 44 -0.82 -4.46 29.17
CA PHE A 44 -2.12 -4.50 28.50
C PHE A 44 -3.18 -5.21 29.32
N GLN A 45 -2.83 -6.26 30.06
CA GLN A 45 -3.79 -6.90 30.98
C GLN A 45 -4.26 -5.92 32.08
N LYS A 46 -3.36 -5.05 32.58
CA LYS A 46 -3.74 -3.99 33.54
C LYS A 46 -4.61 -2.93 32.92
N LEU A 47 -4.29 -2.50 31.70
CA LEU A 47 -5.12 -1.60 30.91
C LEU A 47 -6.52 -2.18 30.70
N GLY A 48 -6.61 -3.45 30.25
CA GLY A 48 -7.88 -4.13 30.02
C GLY A 48 -8.76 -4.21 31.26
N LYS A 49 -8.17 -4.54 32.43
CA LYS A 49 -8.90 -4.49 33.71
C LYS A 49 -9.47 -3.10 34.00
N LYS A 50 -8.72 -2.04 33.72
CA LYS A 50 -9.19 -0.67 33.95
C LYS A 50 -10.32 -0.28 32.99
N ILE A 51 -10.20 -0.61 31.72
CA ILE A 51 -11.24 -0.41 30.70
C ILE A 51 -12.56 -1.07 31.15
N MET A 52 -12.49 -2.32 31.65
CA MET A 52 -13.68 -3.03 32.14
C MET A 52 -14.36 -2.36 33.35
N THR A 53 -13.57 -1.72 34.23
CA THR A 53 -14.09 -1.09 35.46
C THR A 53 -14.61 0.33 35.25
N GLN A 54 -14.14 1.03 34.21
CA GLN A 54 -14.43 2.46 34.01
C GLN A 54 -15.67 2.67 33.12
N THR A 55 -16.86 2.51 33.72
CA THR A 55 -18.15 2.57 33.01
C THR A 55 -18.50 3.95 32.43
N LYS A 56 -17.86 5.03 32.90
CA LYS A 56 -18.03 6.40 32.38
C LYS A 56 -16.90 6.86 31.45
N CYS A 57 -16.11 5.92 30.93
CA CYS A 57 -15.03 6.21 30.00
C CYS A 57 -15.20 5.45 28.68
N PHE A 58 -15.13 6.18 27.56
CA PHE A 58 -15.08 5.61 26.22
C PHE A 58 -13.63 5.59 25.75
N TYR A 59 -13.13 4.42 25.35
CA TYR A 59 -11.75 4.23 24.92
C TYR A 59 -11.65 4.14 23.40
N VAL A 60 -10.76 4.94 22.82
CA VAL A 60 -10.38 4.86 21.41
C VAL A 60 -8.90 4.49 21.36
N LEU A 61 -8.60 3.35 20.74
CA LEU A 61 -7.24 2.87 20.55
C LEU A 61 -6.90 2.99 19.06
N ALA A 62 -5.86 3.74 18.73
CA ALA A 62 -5.39 3.91 17.35
C ALA A 62 -4.01 3.28 17.17
N SER A 63 -3.77 2.70 15.99
CA SER A 63 -2.49 2.05 15.66
C SER A 63 -2.23 2.09 14.16
N SER A 64 -1.01 2.43 13.77
CA SER A 64 -0.52 2.28 12.39
C SER A 64 -0.06 0.85 12.06
N TYR A 65 -0.07 -0.08 13.02
CA TYR A 65 0.44 -1.45 12.87
C TYR A 65 -0.68 -2.49 13.06
N PRO A 66 -1.54 -2.73 12.06
CA PRO A 66 -2.77 -3.51 12.22
C PRO A 66 -2.52 -4.94 12.72
N GLN A 67 -1.46 -5.60 12.24
CA GLN A 67 -1.13 -6.96 12.69
C GLN A 67 -0.72 -6.99 14.17
N ARG A 68 0.08 -6.02 14.61
CA ARG A 68 0.50 -5.92 16.02
C ARG A 68 -0.67 -5.52 16.91
N ALA A 69 -1.51 -4.58 16.48
CA ALA A 69 -2.72 -4.20 17.18
C ALA A 69 -3.68 -5.39 17.36
N LYS A 70 -3.96 -6.15 16.28
CA LYS A 70 -4.78 -7.37 16.35
C LYS A 70 -4.21 -8.39 17.31
N LYS A 71 -2.89 -8.60 17.29
CA LYS A 71 -2.20 -9.50 18.22
C LYS A 71 -2.43 -9.09 19.67
N ILE A 72 -2.14 -7.82 20.02
CA ILE A 72 -2.34 -7.29 21.39
C ILE A 72 -3.82 -7.42 21.80
N LEU A 73 -4.75 -7.09 20.91
CA LEU A 73 -6.19 -7.21 21.18
C LEU A 73 -6.60 -8.66 21.45
N SER A 74 -6.12 -9.61 20.65
CA SER A 74 -6.49 -11.03 20.73
C SER A 74 -5.81 -11.80 21.86
N GLU A 75 -4.57 -11.45 22.22
CA GLU A 75 -3.77 -12.16 23.21
C GLU A 75 -3.87 -11.47 24.58
N ASP A 76 -3.45 -10.22 24.67
CA ASP A 76 -3.26 -9.50 25.94
C ASP A 76 -4.52 -8.80 26.45
N LEU A 77 -5.40 -8.38 25.54
CA LEU A 77 -6.71 -7.79 25.82
C LEU A 77 -7.85 -8.76 25.48
N SER A 78 -7.58 -10.06 25.48
CA SER A 78 -8.53 -11.13 25.10
C SER A 78 -9.89 -11.05 25.82
N LEU A 79 -9.90 -10.65 27.10
CA LEU A 79 -11.12 -10.43 27.89
C LEU A 79 -12.07 -9.34 27.33
N LEU A 80 -11.54 -8.47 26.47
CA LEU A 80 -12.24 -7.38 25.81
C LEU A 80 -12.36 -7.57 24.30
N PHE A 81 -11.82 -8.66 23.73
CA PHE A 81 -11.70 -8.84 22.28
C PHE A 81 -13.05 -8.86 21.54
N GLY A 82 -14.16 -9.15 22.24
CA GLY A 82 -15.53 -9.04 21.71
C GLY A 82 -16.25 -7.70 22.01
N ASN A 83 -15.65 -6.83 22.82
CA ASN A 83 -16.22 -5.54 23.22
C ASN A 83 -15.65 -4.35 22.43
N PHE A 84 -14.57 -4.56 21.67
CA PHE A 84 -14.03 -3.54 20.79
C PHE A 84 -14.66 -3.64 19.40
N GLU A 85 -15.18 -2.52 18.92
CA GLU A 85 -15.43 -2.34 17.50
C GLU A 85 -14.10 -2.02 16.81
N VAL A 86 -13.70 -2.85 15.85
CA VAL A 86 -12.48 -2.65 15.08
C VAL A 86 -12.84 -1.99 13.76
N ILE A 87 -12.40 -0.74 13.58
CA ILE A 87 -12.56 0.02 12.35
C ILE A 87 -11.22 0.04 11.62
N GLU A 88 -11.13 -0.67 10.50
CA GLU A 88 -9.95 -0.66 9.64
C GLU A 88 -10.03 0.52 8.67
N LEU A 89 -9.04 1.42 8.74
CA LEU A 89 -8.93 2.56 7.85
C LEU A 89 -8.00 2.22 6.69
N GLU A 90 -8.60 1.93 5.54
CA GLU A 90 -7.89 1.76 4.28
C GLU A 90 -7.62 3.11 3.59
N PRO A 91 -6.65 3.17 2.65
CA PRO A 91 -6.51 4.33 1.77
C PRO A 91 -7.81 4.66 1.05
N LEU A 92 -7.96 5.92 0.63
CA LEU A 92 -9.16 6.35 -0.10
C LEU A 92 -9.32 5.54 -1.38
N ASP A 93 -10.56 5.16 -1.66
CA ASP A 93 -10.91 4.58 -2.95
C ASP A 93 -10.72 5.62 -4.07
N ALA A 94 -10.79 5.16 -5.33
CA ALA A 94 -10.59 6.05 -6.47
C ALA A 94 -11.61 7.20 -6.51
N SER A 95 -12.85 6.97 -6.07
CA SER A 95 -13.91 7.98 -6.09
C SER A 95 -13.68 9.07 -5.03
N SER A 96 -13.32 8.69 -3.80
CA SER A 96 -13.03 9.62 -2.72
C SER A 96 -11.71 10.33 -2.93
N SER A 97 -10.70 9.66 -3.49
CA SER A 97 -9.42 10.27 -3.88
C SER A 97 -9.62 11.36 -4.94
N ARG A 98 -10.48 11.13 -5.92
CA ARG A 98 -10.85 12.12 -6.94
C ARG A 98 -11.50 13.34 -6.30
N ARG A 99 -12.49 13.14 -5.43
CA ARG A 99 -13.16 14.23 -4.71
C ARG A 99 -12.17 15.03 -3.85
N CYS A 100 -11.23 14.34 -3.19
CA CYS A 100 -10.18 14.96 -2.41
C CYS A 100 -9.28 15.86 -3.27
N LEU A 101 -8.83 15.37 -4.43
CA LEU A 101 -8.07 16.16 -5.40
C LEU A 101 -8.84 17.37 -5.89
N GLU A 102 -10.09 17.19 -6.32
CA GLU A 102 -10.92 18.29 -6.86
C GLU A 102 -11.17 19.38 -5.82
N THR A 103 -11.46 18.97 -4.57
CA THR A 103 -11.62 19.91 -3.46
C THR A 103 -10.31 20.62 -3.12
N GLY A 104 -9.19 19.92 -3.17
CA GLY A 104 -7.87 20.46 -2.82
C GLY A 104 -7.26 21.38 -3.89
N LEU A 105 -7.57 21.16 -5.16
CA LEU A 105 -7.08 21.98 -6.28
C LEU A 105 -7.95 23.22 -6.56
N GLY A 106 -9.22 23.18 -6.17
CA GLY A 106 -10.15 24.30 -6.33
C GLY A 106 -10.33 24.70 -7.79
N GLU A 107 -10.02 25.95 -8.12
CA GLU A 107 -10.19 26.51 -9.47
C GLU A 107 -9.09 26.14 -10.48
N HIS A 108 -8.12 25.30 -10.09
CA HIS A 108 -7.01 24.89 -10.97
C HIS A 108 -7.36 23.58 -11.70
N PRO A 109 -7.82 23.62 -12.97
CA PRO A 109 -8.13 22.43 -13.73
C PRO A 109 -6.90 21.54 -13.94
N MET A 110 -7.16 20.24 -14.05
CA MET A 110 -6.20 19.17 -14.31
C MET A 110 -6.88 18.11 -15.18
N SER A 111 -6.17 17.55 -16.16
CA SER A 111 -6.70 16.48 -17.00
C SER A 111 -7.07 15.23 -16.20
N GLU A 112 -8.06 14.48 -16.68
CA GLU A 112 -8.51 13.24 -16.01
C GLU A 112 -7.41 12.18 -15.94
N GLU A 113 -6.55 12.10 -16.95
CA GLU A 113 -5.38 11.23 -16.98
C GLU A 113 -4.40 11.56 -15.85
N LEU A 114 -4.10 12.85 -15.65
CA LEU A 114 -3.24 13.32 -14.57
C LEU A 114 -3.84 13.07 -13.20
N LYS A 115 -5.15 13.27 -13.03
CA LYS A 115 -5.86 12.93 -11.79
C LYS A 115 -5.73 11.44 -11.49
N ASN A 116 -6.02 10.59 -12.48
CA ASN A 116 -5.92 9.12 -12.34
C ASN A 116 -4.51 8.69 -11.97
N PHE A 117 -3.52 9.26 -12.65
CA PHE A 117 -2.11 9.02 -12.35
C PHE A 117 -1.75 9.41 -10.92
N LEU A 118 -2.14 10.62 -10.46
CA LEU A 118 -1.84 11.08 -9.11
C LEU A 118 -2.51 10.23 -8.03
N ILE A 119 -3.76 9.81 -8.24
CA ILE A 119 -4.48 8.92 -7.33
C ILE A 119 -3.73 7.59 -7.20
N ASP A 120 -3.35 6.99 -8.33
CA ASP A 120 -2.60 5.73 -8.38
C ASP A 120 -1.19 5.88 -7.78
N PHE A 121 -0.51 6.98 -8.09
CA PHE A 121 0.84 7.28 -7.59
C PHE A 121 0.87 7.53 -6.07
N CYS A 122 -0.18 8.18 -5.54
CA CYS A 122 -0.34 8.39 -4.10
C CYS A 122 -1.01 7.20 -3.40
N ALA A 123 -1.39 6.15 -4.13
CA ALA A 123 -2.10 4.97 -3.62
C ALA A 123 -3.32 5.31 -2.72
N GLY A 124 -4.01 6.43 -3.00
CA GLY A 124 -5.16 6.88 -2.21
C GLY A 124 -4.84 7.42 -0.81
N TYR A 125 -3.57 7.63 -0.44
CA TYR A 125 -3.22 8.19 0.87
C TYR A 125 -3.62 9.68 0.98
N PRO A 126 -4.55 10.07 1.88
CA PRO A 126 -5.03 11.44 1.99
C PRO A 126 -3.92 12.46 2.24
N LEU A 127 -2.95 12.12 3.09
CA LEU A 127 -1.83 12.98 3.43
C LEU A 127 -1.02 13.40 2.19
N TYR A 128 -0.75 12.45 1.29
CA TYR A 128 0.03 12.71 0.08
C TYR A 128 -0.74 13.60 -0.88
N LEU A 129 -2.01 13.27 -1.10
CA LEU A 129 -2.90 14.07 -1.96
C LEU A 129 -2.99 15.51 -1.45
N GLN A 130 -3.20 15.72 -0.15
CA GLN A 130 -3.30 17.06 0.44
C GLN A 130 -2.00 17.87 0.31
N ILE A 131 -0.85 17.26 0.58
CA ILE A 131 0.45 17.94 0.44
C ILE A 131 0.69 18.33 -1.02
N LEU A 132 0.42 17.41 -1.95
CA LEU A 132 0.60 17.67 -3.39
C LEU A 132 -0.41 18.70 -3.91
N CYS A 133 -1.67 18.67 -3.49
CA CYS A 133 -2.66 19.70 -3.85
C CYS A 133 -2.18 21.09 -3.41
N ARG A 134 -1.69 21.23 -2.17
CA ARG A 134 -1.17 22.51 -1.67
C ARG A 134 0.03 22.99 -2.49
N GLU A 135 0.96 22.09 -2.79
CA GLU A 135 2.15 22.40 -3.57
C GLU A 135 1.80 22.77 -5.02
N LEU A 136 0.87 22.03 -5.64
CA LEU A 136 0.38 22.31 -6.99
C LEU A 136 -0.32 23.66 -7.07
N THR A 137 -1.22 23.96 -6.14
CA THR A 137 -1.90 25.26 -6.06
C THR A 137 -0.89 26.39 -5.90
N TYR A 138 0.12 26.22 -5.04
CA TYR A 138 1.20 27.20 -4.88
C TYR A 138 2.00 27.40 -6.18
N LEU A 139 2.43 26.32 -6.84
CA LEU A 139 3.21 26.40 -8.07
C LEU A 139 2.39 26.97 -9.24
N SER A 140 1.10 26.65 -9.34
CA SER A 140 0.18 27.23 -10.33
C SER A 140 0.10 28.75 -10.18
N MET A 141 -0.05 29.24 -8.94
CA MET A 141 -0.07 30.68 -8.66
C MET A 141 1.29 31.33 -8.95
N LEU A 142 2.39 30.70 -8.53
CA LEU A 142 3.75 31.21 -8.73
C LEU A 142 4.10 31.37 -10.22
N HIS A 143 3.71 30.39 -11.04
CA HIS A 143 3.98 30.39 -12.48
C HIS A 143 2.85 30.99 -13.33
N GLN A 144 1.80 31.52 -12.71
CA GLN A 144 0.60 32.07 -13.37
C GLN A 144 -0.02 31.10 -14.38
N GLN A 145 0.00 29.80 -14.05
CA GLN A 145 -0.55 28.75 -14.89
C GLN A 145 -2.01 28.53 -14.55
N LYS A 146 -2.86 28.52 -15.59
CA LYS A 146 -4.30 28.27 -15.43
C LYS A 146 -4.62 26.79 -15.31
N GLU A 147 -3.77 25.91 -15.83
CA GLU A 147 -4.00 24.47 -15.85
C GLU A 147 -2.77 23.73 -15.33
N ILE A 148 -2.99 22.63 -14.63
CA ILE A 148 -1.94 21.77 -14.11
C ILE A 148 -1.57 20.71 -15.15
N PHE A 149 -0.29 20.69 -15.52
CA PHE A 149 0.29 19.76 -16.48
C PHE A 149 1.48 18.99 -15.87
N VAL A 150 1.96 17.95 -16.58
CA VAL A 150 2.94 16.96 -16.08
C VAL A 150 4.17 17.62 -15.44
N PRO A 151 4.90 18.56 -16.08
CA PRO A 151 6.02 19.25 -15.44
C PRO A 151 5.71 19.89 -14.09
N LEU A 152 4.52 20.49 -13.92
CA LEU A 152 4.13 21.11 -12.64
C LEU A 152 3.91 20.04 -11.56
N VAL A 153 3.28 18.93 -11.93
CA VAL A 153 3.11 17.77 -11.04
C VAL A 153 4.45 17.16 -10.68
N SER A 154 5.33 16.96 -11.66
CA SER A 154 6.68 16.45 -11.44
C SER A 154 7.46 17.34 -10.47
N GLN A 155 7.35 18.67 -10.60
CA GLN A 155 7.99 19.62 -9.69
C GLN A 155 7.37 19.58 -8.29
N ALA A 156 6.04 19.47 -8.18
CA ALA A 156 5.36 19.38 -6.89
C ALA A 156 5.78 18.14 -6.10
N VAL A 157 5.83 16.98 -6.77
CA VAL A 157 6.29 15.73 -6.16
C VAL A 157 7.78 15.83 -5.82
N GLU A 158 8.60 16.41 -6.70
CA GLU A 158 10.02 16.65 -6.42
C GLU A 158 10.21 17.50 -5.16
N ASN A 159 9.48 18.62 -5.03
CA ASN A 159 9.55 19.49 -3.86
C ASN A 159 9.13 18.75 -2.59
N ALA A 160 8.03 18.01 -2.63
CA ALA A 160 7.51 17.28 -1.49
C ALA A 160 8.46 16.17 -1.01
N VAL A 161 9.13 15.48 -1.93
CA VAL A 161 9.98 14.32 -1.64
C VAL A 161 11.44 14.69 -1.35
N PHE A 162 11.97 15.75 -1.98
CA PHE A 162 13.39 16.14 -1.80
C PHE A 162 13.61 17.16 -0.68
N ASP A 163 12.57 17.89 -0.24
CA ASP A 163 12.70 18.80 0.90
C ASP A 163 12.98 18.00 2.18
N ARG A 164 14.17 18.19 2.77
CA ARG A 164 14.61 17.54 4.01
C ARG A 164 13.71 17.89 5.21
N TRP A 165 13.13 19.09 5.21
CA TRP A 165 12.28 19.57 6.29
C TRP A 165 10.80 19.41 5.96
N GLY A 166 10.49 18.89 4.77
CA GLY A 166 9.14 18.60 4.32
C GLY A 166 8.49 17.47 5.11
N ILE A 167 7.16 17.54 5.24
CA ILE A 167 6.36 16.56 6.00
C ILE A 167 6.59 15.13 5.47
N ILE A 168 6.64 14.95 4.15
CA ILE A 168 6.83 13.63 3.52
C ILE A 168 8.20 13.06 3.83
N SER A 169 9.28 13.83 3.60
CA SER A 169 10.63 13.39 3.97
C SER A 169 10.74 13.04 5.43
N ARG A 170 10.19 13.88 6.33
CA ARG A 170 10.27 13.63 7.76
C ARG A 170 9.51 12.37 8.17
N HIS A 171 8.32 12.17 7.60
CA HIS A 171 7.53 10.96 7.81
C HIS A 171 8.30 9.70 7.38
N PHE A 172 8.93 9.73 6.21
CA PHE A 172 9.73 8.61 5.71
C PHE A 172 11.03 8.40 6.48
N GLU A 173 11.69 9.46 6.94
CA GLU A 173 12.85 9.37 7.81
C GLU A 173 12.52 8.66 9.12
N LEU A 174 11.40 9.00 9.76
CA LEU A 174 10.96 8.35 11.00
C LEU A 174 10.72 6.84 10.78
N LYS A 175 10.04 6.47 9.69
CA LYS A 175 9.88 5.05 9.29
C LYS A 175 11.23 4.34 9.12
N MET A 176 12.22 5.00 8.54
CA MET A 176 13.57 4.44 8.39
C MET A 176 14.37 4.41 9.69
N MET A 177 14.14 5.34 10.61
CA MET A 177 14.77 5.35 11.94
C MET A 177 14.33 4.15 12.77
N GLU A 178 13.05 3.79 12.72
CA GLU A 178 12.51 2.59 13.39
C GLU A 178 13.11 1.27 12.86
N LEU A 179 13.64 1.28 11.64
CA LEU A 179 14.35 0.15 11.05
C LEU A 179 15.81 0.04 11.46
N SER A 180 16.45 1.16 11.81
CA SER A 180 17.90 1.29 11.82
C SER A 180 18.57 1.04 13.18
N ASP A 181 17.86 0.45 14.13
CA ASP A 181 18.45 0.09 15.42
C ASP A 181 19.44 -1.10 15.26
N GLY A 182 20.74 -0.81 15.38
CA GLY A 182 21.86 -1.77 15.35
C GLY A 182 22.52 -2.05 13.99
N LYS A 183 23.53 -2.94 13.98
CA LYS A 183 24.33 -3.34 12.78
C LYS A 183 23.50 -3.95 11.64
N ALA A 184 22.25 -4.35 11.90
CA ALA A 184 21.34 -4.92 10.91
C ALA A 184 20.75 -3.88 9.94
N SER A 185 20.91 -2.58 10.22
CA SER A 185 20.37 -1.46 9.45
C SER A 185 20.81 -1.42 7.99
N ARG A 186 22.09 -1.68 7.70
CA ARG A 186 22.64 -1.54 6.34
C ARG A 186 22.04 -2.53 5.34
N VAL A 187 21.94 -3.80 5.74
CA VAL A 187 21.33 -4.84 4.89
C VAL A 187 19.85 -4.55 4.66
N MET A 188 19.12 -4.01 5.65
CA MET A 188 17.72 -3.61 5.44
C MET A 188 17.60 -2.47 4.41
N ALA A 189 18.47 -1.47 4.51
CA ALA A 189 18.52 -0.38 3.53
C ALA A 189 18.85 -0.90 2.12
N ASP A 190 19.84 -1.79 1.99
CA ASP A 190 20.23 -2.37 0.70
C ASP A 190 19.10 -3.22 0.08
N ILE A 191 18.34 -3.97 0.90
CA ILE A 191 17.12 -4.67 0.43
C ILE A 191 16.13 -3.66 -0.16
N LEU A 192 15.84 -2.57 0.56
CA LEU A 192 14.90 -1.55 0.11
C LEU A 192 15.37 -0.85 -1.17
N PHE A 193 16.67 -0.60 -1.34
CA PHE A 193 17.23 -0.04 -2.56
C PHE A 193 17.02 -0.98 -3.76
N HIS A 194 17.36 -2.26 -3.61
CA HIS A 194 17.16 -3.22 -4.70
C HIS A 194 15.69 -3.42 -5.05
N LEU A 195 14.80 -3.44 -4.05
CA LEU A 195 13.35 -3.47 -4.29
C LEU A 195 12.87 -2.21 -5.02
N ALA A 196 13.41 -1.04 -4.69
CA ALA A 196 13.02 0.22 -5.33
C ALA A 196 13.44 0.26 -6.81
N ASP A 197 14.56 -0.40 -7.12
CA ASP A 197 15.06 -0.65 -8.48
C ASP A 197 14.33 -1.81 -9.20
N GLY A 198 13.35 -2.46 -8.58
CA GLY A 198 12.52 -3.50 -9.18
C GLY A 198 13.01 -4.94 -8.99
N CYS A 199 13.97 -5.19 -8.09
CA CYS A 199 14.44 -6.54 -7.75
C CYS A 199 13.44 -7.25 -6.83
N ASN A 200 12.34 -7.75 -7.39
CA ASN A 200 11.17 -8.17 -6.61
C ASN A 200 11.20 -9.63 -6.16
N LYS A 201 12.11 -10.47 -6.67
CA LYS A 201 12.22 -11.90 -6.29
C LYS A 201 13.29 -12.10 -5.21
N ARG A 202 13.01 -12.98 -4.24
CA ARG A 202 13.94 -13.28 -3.13
C ARG A 202 15.28 -13.85 -3.61
N GLU A 203 15.27 -14.72 -4.61
CA GLU A 203 16.49 -15.34 -5.17
C GLU A 203 17.42 -14.28 -5.75
N THR A 204 16.89 -13.40 -6.59
CA THR A 204 17.64 -12.27 -7.15
C THR A 204 18.17 -11.32 -6.07
N LEU A 205 17.41 -11.09 -4.99
CA LEU A 205 17.87 -10.30 -3.85
C LEU A 205 19.01 -11.00 -3.09
N SER A 206 18.91 -12.31 -2.87
CA SER A 206 19.94 -13.11 -2.20
C SER A 206 21.26 -13.07 -2.96
N GLU A 207 21.20 -13.21 -4.28
CA GLU A 207 22.36 -13.11 -5.18
C GLU A 207 22.99 -11.72 -5.15
N LYS A 208 22.19 -10.66 -5.32
CA LYS A 208 22.70 -9.27 -5.35
C LYS A 208 23.30 -8.81 -4.03
N LEU A 209 22.73 -9.26 -2.90
CA LEU A 209 23.19 -8.88 -1.57
C LEU A 209 24.30 -9.79 -1.03
N GLY A 210 24.53 -10.96 -1.62
CA GLY A 210 25.44 -11.97 -1.09
C GLY A 210 25.01 -12.49 0.29
N VAL A 211 23.71 -12.50 0.58
CA VAL A 211 23.15 -12.91 1.88
C VAL A 211 22.37 -14.22 1.73
N HIS A 212 22.54 -15.13 2.68
CA HIS A 212 21.84 -16.41 2.70
C HIS A 212 20.31 -16.24 2.76
N ASN A 213 19.58 -17.10 2.01
CA ASN A 213 18.11 -17.04 1.90
C ASN A 213 17.35 -17.08 3.24
N THR A 214 17.86 -17.77 4.24
CA THR A 214 17.25 -17.87 5.58
C THR A 214 17.29 -16.53 6.31
N ALA A 215 18.45 -15.87 6.34
CA ALA A 215 18.62 -14.55 6.94
C ALA A 215 17.83 -13.47 6.19
N LEU A 216 17.78 -13.56 4.86
CA LEU A 216 16.98 -12.66 4.03
C LEU A 216 15.48 -12.81 4.31
N LYS A 217 14.98 -14.04 4.49
CA LYS A 217 13.57 -14.29 4.82
C LYS A 217 13.16 -13.58 6.11
N THR A 218 13.96 -13.68 7.17
CA THR A 218 13.67 -12.99 8.44
C THR A 218 13.65 -11.47 8.29
N LYS A 219 14.56 -10.93 7.46
CA LYS A 219 14.61 -9.49 7.19
C LYS A 219 13.40 -8.99 6.40
N LEU A 220 13.03 -9.71 5.34
CA LEU A 220 11.84 -9.41 4.53
C LEU A 220 10.57 -9.50 5.37
N GLN A 221 10.46 -10.51 6.25
CA GLN A 221 9.30 -10.62 7.15
C GLN A 221 9.20 -9.39 8.06
N ARG A 222 10.31 -8.94 8.66
CA ARG A 222 10.31 -7.72 9.47
C ARG A 222 9.86 -6.48 8.68
N LEU A 223 10.25 -6.35 7.41
CA LEU A 223 9.79 -5.24 6.54
C LEU A 223 8.29 -5.32 6.23
N ILE A 224 7.75 -6.53 6.08
CA ILE A 224 6.30 -6.76 5.89
C ILE A 224 5.53 -6.43 7.16
N ASP A 225 6.02 -6.89 8.32
CA ASP A 225 5.37 -6.67 9.61
C ASP A 225 5.31 -5.18 9.98
N GLN A 226 6.29 -4.39 9.51
CA GLN A 226 6.32 -2.93 9.63
C GLN A 226 5.52 -2.20 8.53
N GLY A 227 4.91 -2.92 7.60
CA GLY A 227 4.06 -2.35 6.55
C GLY A 227 4.80 -1.57 5.46
N LEU A 228 6.13 -1.71 5.36
CA LEU A 228 6.94 -0.98 4.38
C LEU A 228 6.91 -1.62 3.00
N ILE A 229 6.82 -2.96 2.97
CA ILE A 229 6.70 -3.76 1.75
C ILE A 229 5.55 -4.74 1.91
N ALA A 230 5.04 -5.20 0.77
CA ALA A 230 4.10 -6.31 0.71
C ALA A 230 4.73 -7.49 -0.03
N LYS A 231 4.12 -8.65 0.18
CA LYS A 231 4.49 -9.89 -0.49
C LYS A 231 3.26 -10.45 -1.18
N ASN A 232 3.42 -10.91 -2.41
CA ASN A 232 2.43 -11.71 -3.11
C ASN A 232 3.14 -12.90 -3.77
N GLY A 233 2.89 -14.10 -3.25
CA GLY A 233 3.58 -15.31 -3.67
C GLY A 233 5.10 -15.20 -3.51
N ASP A 234 5.84 -15.17 -4.61
CA ASP A 234 7.32 -15.09 -4.60
C ASP A 234 7.86 -13.66 -4.80
N PHE A 235 6.96 -12.69 -4.97
CA PHE A 235 7.28 -11.29 -5.24
C PHE A 235 7.13 -10.41 -4.01
N TYR A 236 8.05 -9.47 -3.86
CA TYR A 236 8.10 -8.44 -2.82
C TYR A 236 8.08 -7.08 -3.50
N TYR A 237 7.27 -6.14 -2.99
CA TYR A 237 7.08 -4.84 -3.61
C TYR A 237 6.65 -3.77 -2.61
N PHE A 238 6.86 -2.51 -2.95
CA PHE A 238 6.33 -1.37 -2.20
C PHE A 238 4.85 -1.17 -2.53
N LYS A 239 3.99 -1.13 -1.51
CA LYS A 239 2.60 -0.68 -1.68
C LYS A 239 2.54 0.83 -1.95
N ASP A 240 3.40 1.58 -1.28
CA ASP A 240 3.51 3.03 -1.40
C ASP A 240 4.55 3.42 -2.46
N LYS A 241 4.05 3.89 -3.62
CA LYS A 241 4.90 4.31 -4.75
C LYS A 241 5.69 5.57 -4.43
N LEU A 242 5.13 6.50 -3.66
CA LEU A 242 5.82 7.73 -3.25
C LEU A 242 7.00 7.40 -2.33
N PHE A 243 6.79 6.49 -1.37
CA PHE A 243 7.86 5.98 -0.51
C PHE A 243 8.94 5.25 -1.31
N ARG A 244 8.57 4.41 -2.29
CA ARG A 244 9.53 3.77 -3.21
C ARG A 244 10.42 4.81 -3.90
N TYR A 245 9.83 5.88 -4.43
CA TYR A 245 10.57 6.95 -5.09
C TYR A 245 11.51 7.67 -4.12
N TRP A 246 11.04 7.98 -2.92
CA TRP A 246 11.88 8.56 -1.88
C TRP A 246 13.06 7.65 -1.52
N ILE A 247 12.85 6.33 -1.40
CA ILE A 247 13.93 5.36 -1.17
C ILE A 247 14.95 5.40 -2.31
N LYS A 248 14.47 5.32 -3.57
CA LYS A 248 15.30 5.25 -4.78
C LYS A 248 16.16 6.50 -4.97
N PHE A 249 15.56 7.69 -4.87
CA PHE A 249 16.21 8.94 -5.28
C PHE A 249 16.74 9.78 -4.11
N VAL A 250 16.15 9.67 -2.92
CA VAL A 250 16.51 10.51 -1.77
C VAL A 250 17.30 9.73 -0.73
N TYR A 251 16.72 8.65 -0.19
CA TYR A 251 17.34 7.91 0.90
C TYR A 251 18.61 7.17 0.46
N ALA A 252 18.60 6.50 -0.70
CA ALA A 252 19.76 5.78 -1.22
C ALA A 252 21.02 6.65 -1.34
N ARG A 253 20.84 7.92 -1.72
CA ARG A 253 21.95 8.88 -1.87
C ARG A 253 22.44 9.38 -0.54
N ARG A 254 21.53 9.75 0.36
CA ARG A 254 21.87 10.16 1.75
C ARG A 254 22.61 9.05 2.48
N PHE A 255 22.18 7.80 2.27
CA PHE A 255 22.79 6.62 2.87
C PHE A 255 24.19 6.30 2.31
N LYS A 256 24.43 6.54 1.01
CA LYS A 256 25.71 6.26 0.34
C LYS A 256 26.76 7.38 0.43
N ALA A 257 26.42 8.54 1.01
CA ALA A 257 27.33 9.63 1.37
C ALA A 257 28.35 10.06 0.28
N LEU A 258 27.91 10.25 -0.96
CA LEU A 258 28.71 10.83 -2.04
C LEU A 258 27.93 11.99 -2.70
N ASP A 259 28.46 13.20 -2.50
CA ASP A 259 28.12 14.50 -3.08
C ASP A 259 26.63 14.86 -3.22
N TRP A 260 26.19 15.82 -2.40
CA TRP A 260 24.94 16.55 -2.59
C TRP A 260 25.07 17.56 -3.75
N ASN A 261 25.41 17.10 -4.96
CA ASN A 261 25.11 17.85 -6.18
C ASN A 261 23.73 17.39 -6.66
N GLY A 262 22.70 17.83 -5.95
CA GLY A 262 21.31 17.38 -6.09
C GLY A 262 20.67 17.61 -7.47
N SER A 263 21.34 18.31 -8.40
CA SER A 263 20.84 18.56 -9.75
C SER A 263 20.72 17.29 -10.58
N GLY A 264 21.69 16.37 -10.52
CA GLY A 264 21.67 15.14 -11.31
C GLY A 264 20.56 14.17 -10.90
N GLU A 265 20.30 14.04 -9.60
CA GLU A 265 19.26 13.14 -9.09
C GLU A 265 17.86 13.72 -9.26
N ARG A 266 17.69 15.03 -9.16
CA ARG A 266 16.43 15.70 -9.52
C ARG A 266 16.11 15.50 -11.00
N THR A 267 17.11 15.61 -11.89
CA THR A 267 16.90 15.30 -13.32
C THR A 267 16.51 13.84 -13.53
N LYS A 268 17.24 12.87 -12.96
CA LYS A 268 16.86 11.45 -13.06
C LYS A 268 15.47 11.16 -12.50
N PHE A 269 15.11 11.79 -11.38
CA PHE A 269 13.79 11.69 -10.79
C PHE A 269 12.72 12.18 -11.76
N ARG A 270 12.91 13.36 -12.36
CA ARG A 270 11.97 13.92 -13.35
C ARG A 270 11.86 13.04 -14.59
N ASP A 271 12.97 12.53 -15.10
CA ASP A 271 12.97 11.63 -16.26
C ASP A 271 12.23 10.31 -15.95
N ASP A 272 12.51 9.68 -14.80
CA ASP A 272 11.83 8.45 -14.35
C ASP A 272 10.33 8.69 -14.10
N PHE A 273 9.98 9.84 -13.53
CA PHE A 273 8.59 10.24 -13.27
C PHE A 273 7.83 10.48 -14.58
N GLN A 274 8.42 11.21 -15.54
CA GLN A 274 7.83 11.45 -16.85
C GLN A 274 7.67 10.15 -17.64
N ASN A 275 8.68 9.28 -17.61
CA ASN A 275 8.59 7.95 -18.22
C ASN A 275 7.48 7.12 -17.58
N THR A 276 7.35 7.15 -16.26
CA THR A 276 6.28 6.44 -15.54
C THR A 276 4.90 6.99 -15.90
N PHE A 277 4.76 8.31 -16.03
CA PHE A 277 3.52 8.93 -16.50
C PHE A 277 3.19 8.54 -17.95
N ALA A 278 4.18 8.58 -18.85
CA ALA A 278 4.00 8.20 -20.25
C ALA A 278 3.58 6.73 -20.40
N LEU A 279 4.22 5.83 -19.64
CA LEU A 279 3.84 4.41 -19.60
C LEU A 279 2.42 4.23 -19.04
N PHE A 280 2.06 4.97 -17.99
CA PHE A 280 0.72 4.94 -17.42
C PHE A 280 -0.35 5.37 -18.43
N GLY A 281 -0.11 6.47 -19.16
CA GLY A 281 -1.01 6.95 -20.21
C GLY A 281 -1.13 5.99 -21.39
N ALA A 282 -0.01 5.43 -21.83
CA ALA A 282 0.03 4.40 -22.86
C ALA A 282 -0.78 3.17 -22.42
N ASP A 283 -0.62 2.70 -21.18
CA ASP A 283 -1.38 1.55 -20.68
C ASP A 283 -2.86 1.85 -20.45
N ALA A 284 -3.20 3.05 -19.98
CA ALA A 284 -4.59 3.44 -19.74
C ALA A 284 -5.41 3.54 -21.04
N SER A 285 -4.76 3.93 -22.15
CA SER A 285 -5.41 4.05 -23.47
C SER A 285 -5.49 2.73 -24.25
N ARG A 286 -4.80 1.68 -23.80
CA ARG A 286 -4.80 0.36 -24.46
C ARG A 286 -6.06 -0.43 -24.15
N ASN A 287 -6.47 -1.25 -25.13
CA ASN A 287 -7.56 -2.19 -24.97
C ASN A 287 -7.31 -3.14 -23.78
N PRO A 288 -8.26 -3.30 -22.83
CA PRO A 288 -8.12 -4.17 -21.66
C PRO A 288 -7.69 -5.60 -21.99
N ALA A 289 -8.21 -6.18 -23.07
CA ALA A 289 -7.85 -7.53 -23.49
C ALA A 289 -6.36 -7.63 -23.85
N LEU A 290 -5.82 -6.67 -24.60
CA LEU A 290 -4.39 -6.65 -24.93
C LEU A 290 -3.52 -6.48 -23.69
N ARG A 291 -3.95 -5.66 -22.72
CA ARG A 291 -3.23 -5.47 -21.46
C ARG A 291 -3.18 -6.76 -20.64
N VAL A 292 -4.31 -7.47 -20.55
CA VAL A 292 -4.36 -8.77 -19.86
C VAL A 292 -3.52 -9.81 -20.61
N MET A 293 -3.52 -9.81 -21.94
CA MET A 293 -2.64 -10.69 -22.72
C MET A 293 -1.16 -10.44 -22.43
N ASP A 294 -0.72 -9.18 -22.43
CA ASP A 294 0.66 -8.82 -22.09
C ASP A 294 1.03 -9.25 -20.66
N LEU A 295 0.11 -9.06 -19.71
CA LEU A 295 0.30 -9.51 -18.33
C LEU A 295 0.48 -11.04 -18.26
N LEU A 296 -0.33 -11.80 -18.99
CA LEU A 296 -0.23 -13.27 -19.04
C LEU A 296 1.07 -13.72 -19.72
N HIS A 297 1.52 -13.02 -20.75
CA HIS A 297 2.81 -13.29 -21.39
C HIS A 297 4.01 -12.95 -20.49
N ALA A 298 3.86 -11.94 -19.63
CA ALA A 298 4.87 -11.57 -18.64
C ALA A 298 4.87 -12.47 -17.40
N MET A 299 3.95 -13.44 -17.28
CA MET A 299 3.95 -14.39 -16.18
C MET A 299 5.06 -15.42 -16.37
N ASP A 300 6.01 -15.41 -15.44
CA ASP A 300 6.96 -16.50 -15.23
C ASP A 300 6.34 -17.61 -14.37
N GLU A 301 6.97 -18.79 -14.35
CA GLU A 301 6.67 -19.80 -13.34
C GLU A 301 6.84 -19.21 -11.93
N GLY A 302 5.76 -19.22 -11.16
CA GLY A 302 5.73 -18.60 -9.85
C GLY A 302 4.48 -18.96 -9.07
N SER A 303 4.27 -18.27 -7.95
CA SER A 303 3.03 -18.38 -7.20
C SER A 303 2.40 -17.03 -6.93
N LEU A 304 1.08 -17.04 -6.77
CA LEU A 304 0.26 -15.89 -6.44
C LEU A 304 -0.65 -16.27 -5.27
N GLU A 305 -0.82 -15.38 -4.31
CA GLU A 305 -1.78 -15.56 -3.22
C GLU A 305 -3.00 -14.67 -3.47
N LEU A 306 -4.18 -15.27 -3.65
CA LEU A 306 -5.45 -14.58 -3.82
C LEU A 306 -6.48 -15.18 -2.86
N GLY A 307 -7.11 -14.35 -2.03
CA GLY A 307 -8.15 -14.80 -1.09
C GLY A 307 -7.69 -15.90 -0.12
N GLY A 308 -6.42 -15.87 0.30
CA GLY A 308 -5.83 -16.88 1.19
C GLY A 308 -5.50 -18.22 0.51
N ARG A 309 -5.70 -18.34 -0.81
CA ARG A 309 -5.29 -19.52 -1.59
C ARG A 309 -4.05 -19.21 -2.42
N ARG A 310 -3.13 -20.16 -2.46
CA ARG A 310 -1.93 -20.09 -3.31
C ARG A 310 -2.23 -20.74 -4.66
N TYR A 311 -2.10 -19.95 -5.71
CA TYR A 311 -2.22 -20.38 -7.10
C TYR A 311 -0.83 -20.48 -7.71
N HIS A 312 -0.58 -21.56 -8.44
CA HIS A 312 0.63 -21.66 -9.25
C HIS A 312 0.38 -20.91 -10.56
N LEU A 313 1.26 -19.97 -10.88
CA LEU A 313 1.25 -19.29 -12.17
C LEU A 313 2.06 -20.15 -13.13
N SER A 314 1.35 -20.79 -14.07
CA SER A 314 2.00 -21.50 -15.16
C SER A 314 2.45 -20.50 -16.22
N GLN A 315 3.60 -20.75 -16.85
CA GLN A 315 3.96 -19.99 -18.04
C GLN A 315 2.98 -20.33 -19.18
N PHE A 316 2.35 -19.29 -19.74
CA PHE A 316 1.43 -19.44 -20.86
C PHE A 316 2.21 -19.48 -22.17
N ARG A 317 2.01 -20.56 -22.95
CA ARG A 317 2.64 -20.73 -24.27
C ARG A 317 1.91 -19.96 -25.34
N ASP A 318 0.59 -19.87 -25.21
CA ASP A 318 -0.28 -19.25 -26.19
C ASP A 318 -1.41 -18.52 -25.46
N VAL A 319 -1.62 -17.25 -25.82
CA VAL A 319 -2.71 -16.43 -25.30
C VAL A 319 -3.40 -15.83 -26.50
N VAL A 320 -4.65 -16.22 -26.74
CA VAL A 320 -5.41 -15.82 -27.93
C VAL A 320 -6.77 -15.25 -27.55
N PRO A 321 -7.24 -14.20 -28.25
CA PRO A 321 -8.62 -13.77 -28.15
C PRO A 321 -9.57 -14.90 -28.55
N LEU A 322 -10.61 -15.10 -27.75
CA LEU A 322 -11.71 -16.01 -28.03
C LEU A 322 -12.98 -15.16 -28.19
N ALA A 323 -13.75 -15.41 -29.24
CA ALA A 323 -15.06 -14.79 -29.41
C ALA A 323 -16.12 -15.65 -28.71
N LEU A 324 -16.63 -15.20 -27.57
CA LEU A 324 -17.82 -15.75 -26.92
C LEU A 324 -18.95 -14.70 -26.97
N GLN A 325 -20.20 -15.14 -26.88
CA GLN A 325 -21.37 -14.28 -26.89
C GLN A 325 -22.18 -14.49 -25.61
N ARG A 326 -22.68 -13.43 -25.00
CA ARG A 326 -23.64 -13.54 -23.90
C ARG A 326 -24.95 -14.13 -24.40
N VAL A 327 -25.80 -14.56 -23.47
CA VAL A 327 -27.16 -15.03 -23.77
C VAL A 327 -27.99 -13.93 -24.46
N ASP A 328 -27.70 -12.66 -24.19
CA ASP A 328 -28.32 -11.49 -24.85
C ASP A 328 -27.72 -11.16 -26.24
N GLY A 329 -26.79 -11.98 -26.74
CA GLY A 329 -26.15 -11.83 -28.06
C GLY A 329 -24.99 -10.83 -28.11
N LYS A 330 -24.66 -10.15 -27.01
CA LYS A 330 -23.52 -9.22 -26.98
C LYS A 330 -22.19 -9.97 -26.94
N PRO A 331 -21.14 -9.47 -27.62
CA PRO A 331 -19.82 -10.08 -27.57
C PRO A 331 -19.22 -9.97 -26.16
N LEU A 332 -18.71 -11.08 -25.63
CA LEU A 332 -17.85 -11.11 -24.46
C LEU A 332 -16.40 -10.93 -24.92
N GLN A 333 -15.66 -10.02 -24.28
CA GLN A 333 -14.22 -9.96 -24.44
C GLN A 333 -13.62 -11.14 -23.67
N THR A 334 -13.21 -12.19 -24.39
CA THR A 334 -12.65 -13.39 -23.76
C THR A 334 -11.28 -13.73 -24.30
N LEU A 335 -10.45 -14.29 -23.44
CA LEU A 335 -9.11 -14.77 -23.75
C LEU A 335 -9.03 -16.25 -23.41
N LYS A 336 -8.36 -17.02 -24.26
CA LYS A 336 -7.92 -18.37 -23.95
C LYS A 336 -6.40 -18.33 -23.76
N ALA A 337 -5.94 -18.72 -22.58
CA ALA A 337 -4.53 -18.84 -22.27
C ALA A 337 -4.18 -20.31 -22.01
N THR A 338 -3.21 -20.85 -22.74
CA THR A 338 -2.84 -22.27 -22.71
C THR A 338 -1.48 -22.42 -22.03
N SER A 339 -1.42 -23.18 -20.94
CA SER A 339 -0.16 -23.60 -20.31
C SER A 339 0.15 -25.06 -20.64
N SER A 340 1.27 -25.58 -20.14
CA SER A 340 1.63 -27.00 -20.26
C SER A 340 0.61 -27.95 -19.61
N GLU A 341 -0.08 -27.49 -18.57
CA GLU A 341 -0.93 -28.33 -17.72
C GLU A 341 -2.43 -28.06 -17.90
N GLN A 342 -2.80 -26.83 -18.30
CA GLN A 342 -4.19 -26.39 -18.25
C GLN A 342 -4.51 -25.28 -19.25
N ASN A 343 -5.80 -25.18 -19.60
CA ASN A 343 -6.35 -24.08 -20.38
C ASN A 343 -7.13 -23.15 -19.45
N TRP A 344 -6.78 -21.88 -19.47
CA TRP A 344 -7.48 -20.82 -18.76
C TRP A 344 -8.41 -20.11 -19.74
N LEU A 345 -9.64 -19.85 -19.29
CA LEU A 345 -10.61 -19.04 -20.01
C LEU A 345 -10.92 -17.83 -19.15
N ILE A 346 -10.65 -16.65 -19.68
CA ILE A 346 -10.75 -15.38 -18.96
C ILE A 346 -11.79 -14.55 -19.69
N ALA A 347 -12.84 -14.12 -18.98
CA ALA A 347 -13.79 -13.14 -19.45
C ALA A 347 -13.49 -11.78 -18.82
N LEU A 348 -13.46 -10.75 -19.65
CA LEU A 348 -13.29 -9.37 -19.23
C LEU A 348 -14.64 -8.68 -19.32
N ASN A 349 -15.03 -8.04 -18.22
CA ASN A 349 -16.24 -7.24 -18.15
C ASN A 349 -15.85 -5.83 -17.69
N ASP A 350 -16.36 -4.82 -18.39
CA ASP A 350 -16.12 -3.42 -18.04
C ASP A 350 -17.06 -2.96 -16.91
N SER A 351 -18.09 -3.74 -16.59
CA SER A 351 -19.02 -3.51 -15.47
C SER A 351 -18.79 -4.48 -14.30
N CYS A 352 -19.49 -4.25 -13.20
CA CYS A 352 -19.57 -5.22 -12.10
C CYS A 352 -20.01 -6.57 -12.66
N VAL A 353 -19.35 -7.65 -12.21
CA VAL A 353 -19.67 -9.01 -12.63
C VAL A 353 -20.79 -9.54 -11.75
N GLU A 354 -21.93 -9.82 -12.36
CA GLU A 354 -23.10 -10.39 -11.70
C GLU A 354 -23.18 -11.91 -11.90
N GLU A 355 -24.01 -12.60 -11.11
CA GLU A 355 -24.16 -14.06 -11.20
C GLU A 355 -24.66 -14.51 -12.58
N GLU A 356 -25.50 -13.69 -13.23
CA GLU A 356 -25.97 -13.91 -14.61
C GLU A 356 -24.84 -13.89 -15.64
N ASP A 357 -23.82 -13.04 -15.44
CA ASP A 357 -22.63 -12.98 -16.31
C ASP A 357 -21.86 -14.29 -16.25
N VAL A 358 -21.65 -14.80 -15.03
CA VAL A 358 -20.93 -16.05 -14.77
C VAL A 358 -21.67 -17.23 -15.39
N ASN A 359 -22.98 -17.31 -15.19
CA ASN A 359 -23.81 -18.37 -15.75
C ASN A 359 -23.80 -18.34 -17.29
N SER A 360 -23.95 -17.16 -17.89
CA SER A 360 -23.88 -16.97 -19.34
C SER A 360 -22.53 -17.44 -19.91
N PHE A 361 -21.44 -17.09 -19.24
CA PHE A 361 -20.09 -17.50 -19.63
C PHE A 361 -19.91 -19.02 -19.55
N LEU A 362 -20.37 -19.65 -18.46
CA LEU A 362 -20.28 -21.10 -18.28
C LEU A 362 -21.13 -21.88 -19.30
N GLU A 363 -22.30 -21.38 -19.68
CA GLU A 363 -23.14 -22.01 -20.70
C GLU A 363 -22.49 -22.00 -22.08
N GLU A 364 -21.90 -20.88 -22.50
CA GLU A 364 -21.17 -20.81 -23.77
C GLU A 364 -19.94 -21.72 -23.81
N ILE A 365 -19.22 -21.83 -22.70
CA ILE A 365 -18.10 -22.76 -22.59
C ILE A 365 -18.59 -24.20 -22.77
N LYS A 366 -19.72 -24.57 -22.16
CA LYS A 366 -20.31 -25.91 -22.32
C LYS A 366 -20.73 -26.19 -23.76
N LYS A 367 -21.21 -25.19 -24.50
CA LYS A 367 -21.57 -25.34 -25.93
C LYS A 367 -20.35 -25.57 -26.81
N LYS A 368 -19.20 -24.95 -26.51
CA LYS A 368 -17.95 -25.08 -27.28
C LYS A 368 -17.05 -26.21 -26.80
N GLY A 369 -17.26 -26.73 -25.60
CA GLY A 369 -16.54 -27.88 -25.07
C GLY A 369 -16.92 -29.17 -25.80
N ARG A 370 -16.00 -29.71 -26.62
CA ARG A 370 -16.09 -31.10 -27.08
C ARG A 370 -16.25 -32.00 -25.85
N LYS A 371 -17.31 -32.82 -25.80
CA LYS A 371 -17.39 -33.94 -24.86
C LYS A 371 -16.08 -34.75 -24.99
N PRO A 372 -15.42 -35.12 -23.88
CA PRO A 372 -14.28 -36.01 -23.97
C PRO A 372 -14.73 -37.29 -24.68
N LEU A 373 -13.97 -37.68 -25.71
CA LEU A 373 -14.11 -39.00 -26.32
C LEU A 373 -13.88 -40.01 -25.20
N LYS A 374 -14.86 -40.91 -25.04
CA LYS A 374 -14.84 -41.99 -24.04
C LYS A 374 -13.61 -42.88 -24.20
#